data_AF-A0A941XDL0-F1
#
_entry.id   AF-A0A941XDL0-F1
#
_cell.length_a   1.000
_cell.length_b   1.000
_cell.length_c   1.000
_cell.angle_alpha   90.00
_cell.angle_beta   90.00
_cell.angle_gamma   90.00
#
_symmetry.space_group_name_H-M   'P 1'
#
loop_
_entity.id
_entity.type
_entity.pdbx_description
1 polymer ?
#
loop_
_entity_poly.entity_id
_entity_poly.type
_entity_poly.pdbx_seq_one_letter_code
_entity_poly.pdbx_strand_id
1 'polypeptide(L)'
;MKKFVSMLLITCCLMYCIPVLADEPTLTDGELLALHFIKEFYPEDKGDGEEYFVTFDAANKHFIVRGHYPLIESLIADDMENYQLMVDKMETLFTSVDDLIRTCIEEPDAYYMTLSFGLSRLSLESSAGQYLCFSSKGGNVHRVNDEFVTTPQVSFYVAYENSNPEDVHALLDFYAAKGVEFSVVEYLPGEDKQNVGYIIRISGEYCDAFEKNYAGKSQDFVNVPYVYLQDAREIAKQLDIGFISITFCNSNGEAFGRFGFHHSSWSGSYFAIDD
;
A
#
# COMPACT_ATOMS: atom_id res chain seq x y z
N MET A 1 -42.18 14.53 7.60
CA MET A 1 -41.93 15.99 7.65
C MET A 1 -40.86 16.44 8.64
N LYS A 2 -40.67 15.83 9.83
CA LYS A 2 -39.59 16.24 10.77
C LYS A 2 -38.16 15.91 10.29
N LYS A 3 -37.94 14.82 9.54
CA LYS A 3 -36.61 14.43 9.04
C LYS A 3 -36.08 15.32 7.90
N PHE A 4 -36.95 15.74 6.97
CA PHE A 4 -36.57 16.61 5.85
C PHE A 4 -36.19 18.03 6.28
N VAL A 5 -36.86 18.57 7.31
CA VAL A 5 -36.53 19.91 7.83
C VAL A 5 -35.17 19.91 8.54
N SER A 6 -34.78 18.79 9.17
CA SER A 6 -33.48 18.68 9.85
C SER A 6 -32.30 18.59 8.87
N MET A 7 -32.46 17.87 7.76
CA MET A 7 -31.42 17.75 6.73
C MET A 7 -31.22 19.10 6.02
N LEU A 8 -32.31 19.77 5.63
CA LEU A 8 -32.25 21.09 4.97
C LEU A 8 -31.63 22.16 5.89
N LEU A 9 -31.89 22.11 7.20
CA LEU A 9 -31.29 23.05 8.16
C LEU A 9 -29.78 22.82 8.29
N ILE A 10 -29.33 21.56 8.28
CA ILE A 10 -27.91 21.20 8.32
C ILE A 10 -27.23 21.68 7.03
N THR A 11 -27.84 21.46 5.85
CA THR A 11 -27.33 21.94 4.55
C THR A 11 -27.26 23.47 4.49
N CYS A 12 -28.27 24.18 5.01
CA CYS A 12 -28.29 25.65 5.02
C CYS A 12 -27.31 26.26 6.04
N CYS A 13 -27.05 25.60 7.16
CA CYS A 13 -26.05 26.04 8.13
C CYS A 13 -24.61 25.80 7.65
N LEU A 14 -24.37 24.69 6.94
CA LEU A 14 -23.05 24.34 6.40
C LEU A 14 -22.60 25.28 5.27
N MET A 15 -23.51 25.71 4.39
CA MET A 15 -23.21 26.74 3.38
C MET A 15 -22.78 28.09 3.98
N TYR A 16 -23.15 28.38 5.23
CA TYR A 16 -22.77 29.62 5.91
C TYR A 16 -21.41 29.55 6.63
N CYS A 17 -20.83 28.35 6.75
CA CYS A 17 -19.61 28.08 7.50
C CYS A 17 -18.38 27.79 6.63
N ILE A 18 -18.45 28.00 5.32
CA ILE A 18 -17.30 27.89 4.41
C ILE A 18 -16.77 29.31 4.11
N PRO A 19 -15.97 29.95 5.00
CA PRO A 19 -15.20 31.09 4.60
C PRO A 19 -14.02 30.60 3.73
N VAL A 20 -14.07 30.94 2.45
CA VAL A 20 -12.91 31.30 1.62
C VAL A 20 -11.73 30.31 1.71
N LEU A 21 -11.85 29.18 1.01
CA LEU A 21 -10.71 28.39 0.52
C LEU A 21 -10.64 28.59 -1.00
N ALA A 22 -10.35 29.82 -1.41
CA ALA A 22 -10.05 30.14 -2.80
C ALA A 22 -8.54 30.18 -2.96
N ASP A 23 -7.93 29.02 -3.26
CA ASP A 23 -6.66 28.91 -4.01
C ASP A 23 -6.30 27.44 -4.35
N GLU A 24 -7.29 26.57 -4.52
CA GLU A 24 -7.12 25.20 -5.04
C GLU A 24 -8.06 24.97 -6.24
N PRO A 25 -7.73 24.07 -7.20
CA PRO A 25 -8.55 23.85 -8.40
C PRO A 25 -10.01 23.70 -8.00
N THR A 26 -10.89 24.49 -8.63
CA THR A 26 -12.26 24.77 -8.17
C THR A 26 -13.06 23.50 -7.87
N LEU A 27 -13.02 23.09 -6.60
CA LEU A 27 -13.86 22.04 -6.06
C LEU A 27 -15.32 22.52 -6.06
N THR A 28 -16.22 21.61 -6.35
CA THR A 28 -17.66 21.82 -6.19
C THR A 28 -18.03 21.94 -4.70
N ASP A 29 -19.16 22.58 -4.41
CA ASP A 29 -19.67 22.69 -3.03
C ASP A 29 -19.86 21.30 -2.38
N GLY A 30 -20.26 20.30 -3.17
CA GLY A 30 -20.38 18.92 -2.72
C GLY A 30 -19.04 18.27 -2.37
N GLU A 31 -17.99 18.50 -3.17
CA GLU A 31 -16.64 18.01 -2.89
C GLU A 31 -16.02 18.67 -1.65
N LEU A 32 -16.23 19.99 -1.48
CA LEU A 32 -15.81 20.70 -0.27
C LEU A 32 -16.51 20.16 0.97
N LEU A 33 -17.81 19.90 0.89
CA LEU A 33 -18.58 19.33 1.99
C LEU A 33 -18.15 17.89 2.31
N ALA A 34 -17.91 17.07 1.29
CA ALA A 34 -17.41 15.71 1.47
C ALA A 34 -16.03 15.71 2.15
N LEU A 35 -15.10 16.55 1.68
CA LEU A 35 -13.77 16.72 2.29
C LEU A 35 -13.86 17.15 3.75
N HIS A 36 -14.77 18.08 4.07
CA HIS A 36 -14.99 18.50 5.45
C HIS A 36 -15.43 17.32 6.33
N PHE A 37 -16.42 16.53 5.90
CA PHE A 37 -16.83 15.35 6.66
C PHE A 37 -15.71 14.32 6.81
N ILE A 38 -14.96 14.03 5.74
CA ILE A 38 -13.83 13.08 5.82
C ILE A 38 -12.83 13.55 6.89
N LYS A 39 -12.45 14.82 6.91
CA LYS A 39 -11.49 15.37 7.88
C LYS A 39 -12.01 15.37 9.32
N GLU A 40 -13.32 15.45 9.53
CA GLU A 40 -13.92 15.32 10.87
C GLU A 40 -13.82 13.88 11.41
N PHE A 41 -13.94 12.87 10.54
CA PHE A 41 -13.83 11.45 10.93
C PHE A 41 -12.39 10.93 10.93
N TYR A 42 -11.53 11.50 10.09
CA TYR A 42 -10.11 11.20 9.94
C TYR A 42 -9.26 12.47 10.14
N PRO A 43 -9.20 12.99 11.37
CA PRO A 43 -8.48 14.23 11.67
C PRO A 43 -6.97 14.04 11.56
N GLU A 44 -6.24 15.12 11.24
CA GLU A 44 -4.78 15.07 11.06
C GLU A 44 -4.04 14.51 12.29
N ASP A 45 -4.51 14.86 13.49
CA ASP A 45 -4.07 14.28 14.76
C ASP A 45 -5.31 13.95 15.59
N LYS A 46 -5.54 12.65 15.81
CA LYS A 46 -6.68 12.16 16.62
C LYS A 46 -6.31 12.00 18.10
N GLY A 47 -5.03 12.17 18.46
CA GLY A 47 -4.47 11.73 19.72
C GLY A 47 -4.10 10.24 19.71
N ASP A 48 -3.33 9.83 20.72
CA ASP A 48 -2.87 8.44 20.92
C ASP A 48 -1.99 7.85 19.79
N GLY A 49 -1.48 8.70 18.89
CA GLY A 49 -0.59 8.33 17.79
C GLY A 49 -1.29 7.94 16.48
N GLU A 50 -2.63 8.03 16.42
CA GLU A 50 -3.38 7.93 15.17
C GLU A 50 -3.34 9.26 14.43
N GLU A 51 -2.77 9.25 13.22
CA GLU A 51 -2.64 10.42 12.35
C GLU A 51 -3.18 10.09 10.97
N TYR A 52 -3.80 11.08 10.32
CA TYR A 52 -4.39 10.91 8.99
C TYR A 52 -4.00 12.05 8.05
N PHE A 53 -3.82 11.72 6.78
CA PHE A 53 -3.61 12.66 5.70
C PHE A 53 -4.74 12.50 4.68
N VAL A 54 -5.52 13.57 4.49
CA VAL A 54 -6.70 13.58 3.63
C VAL A 54 -6.47 14.50 2.45
N THR A 55 -6.58 13.95 1.24
CA THR A 55 -6.46 14.67 -0.03
C THR A 55 -7.57 14.28 -0.99
N PHE A 56 -7.70 15.06 -2.07
CA PHE A 56 -8.66 14.79 -3.13
C PHE A 56 -7.99 14.96 -4.50
N ASP A 57 -8.10 13.93 -5.32
CA ASP A 57 -7.71 13.96 -6.72
C ASP A 57 -8.95 14.26 -7.57
N ALA A 58 -9.08 15.54 -7.93
CA ALA A 58 -10.19 16.03 -8.75
C ALA A 58 -10.23 15.41 -10.15
N ALA A 59 -9.09 15.02 -10.73
CA ALA A 59 -9.04 14.44 -12.06
C ALA A 59 -9.68 13.04 -12.08
N ASN A 60 -9.51 12.29 -11.00
CA ASN A 60 -10.05 10.94 -10.84
C ASN A 60 -11.30 10.87 -9.95
N LYS A 61 -11.82 12.00 -9.46
CA LYS A 61 -12.95 12.06 -8.51
C LYS A 61 -12.72 11.16 -7.28
N HIS A 62 -11.51 11.21 -6.75
CA HIS A 62 -11.01 10.25 -5.76
C HIS A 62 -10.64 10.93 -4.44
N PHE A 63 -11.34 10.60 -3.37
CA PHE A 63 -10.97 10.99 -2.01
C PHE A 63 -9.95 10.02 -1.43
N ILE A 64 -8.80 10.53 -1.01
CA ILE A 64 -7.66 9.72 -0.55
C ILE A 64 -7.42 10.01 0.92
N VAL A 65 -7.60 8.98 1.75
CA VAL A 65 -7.27 8.98 3.17
C VAL A 65 -6.10 8.04 3.41
N ARG A 66 -5.04 8.54 4.05
CA ARG A 66 -3.89 7.74 4.45
C ARG A 66 -3.70 7.89 5.95
N GLY A 67 -3.53 6.79 6.65
CA GLY A 67 -3.44 6.79 8.11
C GLY A 67 -2.21 6.05 8.61
N HIS A 68 -1.77 6.44 9.80
CA HIS A 68 -0.96 5.62 10.66
C HIS A 68 -1.84 5.12 11.80
N TYR A 69 -1.86 3.81 11.98
CA TYR A 69 -2.49 3.19 13.14
C TYR A 69 -1.38 2.67 14.06
N PRO A 70 -1.27 3.21 15.29
CA PRO A 70 -0.33 2.73 16.28
C PRO A 70 -0.47 1.22 16.43
N LEU A 71 0.66 0.51 16.43
CA LEU A 71 0.71 -0.95 16.64
C LEU A 71 0.19 -1.81 15.48
N ILE A 72 -0.23 -1.27 14.32
CA ILE A 72 -0.69 -2.14 13.20
C ILE A 72 0.33 -3.21 12.83
N GLU A 73 1.62 -2.84 12.79
CA GLU A 73 2.73 -3.75 12.50
C GLU A 73 2.87 -4.84 13.58
N SER A 74 2.70 -4.47 14.85
CA SER A 74 2.74 -5.42 15.99
C SER A 74 1.50 -6.31 16.06
N LEU A 75 0.32 -5.79 15.75
CA LEU A 75 -0.92 -6.56 15.72
C LEU A 75 -0.86 -7.64 14.63
N ILE A 76 -0.34 -7.31 13.45
CA ILE A 76 -0.16 -8.29 12.36
C ILE A 76 0.84 -9.38 12.75
N ALA A 77 1.93 -9.02 13.42
CA ALA A 77 2.97 -9.98 13.81
C ALA A 77 2.53 -10.90 14.96
N ASP A 78 1.90 -10.31 16.00
CA ASP A 78 1.80 -10.95 17.31
C ASP A 78 0.35 -11.17 17.79
N ASP A 79 -0.65 -10.51 17.20
CA ASP A 79 -2.04 -10.51 17.70
C ASP A 79 -3.09 -10.37 16.58
N MET A 80 -3.18 -11.43 15.77
CA MET A 80 -4.09 -11.48 14.61
C MET A 80 -5.58 -11.33 14.97
N GLU A 81 -5.99 -11.68 16.19
CA GLU A 81 -7.39 -11.51 16.64
C GLU A 81 -7.71 -10.03 16.82
N ASN A 82 -6.87 -9.29 17.55
CA ASN A 82 -7.06 -7.85 17.71
C ASN A 82 -6.80 -7.07 16.42
N TYR A 83 -5.92 -7.56 15.54
CA TYR A 83 -5.80 -7.05 14.18
C TYR A 83 -7.15 -7.11 13.46
N GLN A 84 -7.80 -8.29 13.42
CA GLN A 84 -9.07 -8.44 12.70
C GLN A 84 -10.18 -7.55 13.30
N LEU A 85 -10.25 -7.44 14.63
CA LEU A 85 -11.20 -6.54 15.29
C LEU A 85 -10.96 -5.06 14.93
N MET A 86 -9.70 -4.65 14.75
CA MET A 86 -9.36 -3.32 14.27
C MET A 86 -9.79 -3.13 12.81
N VAL A 87 -9.48 -4.10 11.93
CA VAL A 87 -9.88 -4.07 10.52
C VAL A 87 -11.40 -3.93 10.37
N ASP A 88 -12.19 -4.74 11.08
CA ASP A 88 -13.66 -4.72 10.99
C ASP A 88 -14.25 -3.37 11.46
N LYS A 89 -13.66 -2.77 12.50
CA LYS A 89 -14.06 -1.43 12.97
C LYS A 89 -13.73 -0.35 11.94
N MET A 90 -12.54 -0.42 11.34
CA MET A 90 -12.12 0.54 10.31
C MET A 90 -12.99 0.42 9.05
N GLU A 91 -13.34 -0.79 8.63
CA GLU A 91 -14.25 -1.04 7.51
C GLU A 91 -15.64 -0.46 7.78
N THR A 92 -16.18 -0.65 8.99
CA THR A 92 -17.48 -0.12 9.39
C THR A 92 -17.49 1.41 9.37
N LEU A 93 -16.43 2.04 9.90
CA LEU A 93 -16.27 3.49 9.87
C LEU A 93 -16.15 3.99 8.43
N PHE A 94 -15.28 3.37 7.64
CA PHE A 94 -15.06 3.71 6.23
C PHE A 94 -16.36 3.65 5.43
N THR A 95 -17.14 2.58 5.59
CA THR A 95 -18.45 2.42 4.94
C THR A 95 -19.42 3.52 5.34
N SER A 96 -19.47 3.86 6.63
CA SER A 96 -20.35 4.93 7.13
C SER A 96 -19.98 6.30 6.57
N VAL A 97 -18.68 6.57 6.41
CA VAL A 97 -18.19 7.82 5.83
C VAL A 97 -18.42 7.85 4.31
N ASP A 98 -18.20 6.75 3.59
CA ASP A 98 -18.50 6.63 2.15
C ASP A 98 -19.99 6.88 1.87
N ASP A 99 -20.88 6.26 2.64
CA ASP A 99 -22.33 6.48 2.55
C ASP A 99 -22.70 7.96 2.75
N LEU A 100 -22.07 8.63 3.73
CA LEU A 100 -22.30 10.05 4.00
C LEU A 100 -21.83 10.90 2.81
N ILE A 101 -20.62 10.67 2.29
CA ILE A 101 -20.06 11.39 1.14
C ILE A 101 -20.98 11.26 -0.07
N ARG A 102 -21.49 10.06 -0.37
CA ARG A 102 -22.41 9.81 -1.48
C ARG A 102 -23.70 10.63 -1.40
N THR A 103 -24.11 11.09 -0.22
CA THR A 103 -25.26 12.00 -0.07
C THR A 103 -24.92 13.47 -0.31
N CYS A 104 -23.64 13.84 -0.31
CA CYS A 104 -23.16 15.22 -0.39
C CYS A 104 -22.79 15.65 -1.82
N ILE A 105 -22.46 14.69 -2.69
CA ILE A 105 -21.92 14.93 -4.04
C ILE A 105 -22.95 14.67 -5.14
N GLU A 106 -22.85 15.42 -6.23
CA GLU A 106 -23.59 15.15 -7.46
C GLU A 106 -22.96 13.94 -8.18
N GLU A 107 -23.78 13.05 -8.75
CA GLU A 107 -23.31 11.82 -9.42
C GLU A 107 -22.41 10.93 -8.54
N PRO A 108 -22.89 10.43 -7.39
CA PRO A 108 -22.07 9.72 -6.40
C PRO A 108 -21.35 8.47 -6.95
N ASP A 109 -21.89 7.85 -7.99
CA ASP A 109 -21.29 6.67 -8.64
C ASP A 109 -20.01 7.01 -9.43
N ALA A 110 -19.77 8.29 -9.71
CA ALA A 110 -18.55 8.77 -10.37
C ALA A 110 -17.40 9.01 -9.38
N TYR A 111 -17.66 8.97 -8.08
CA TYR A 111 -16.69 9.21 -7.03
C TYR A 111 -16.39 7.94 -6.25
N TYR A 112 -15.19 7.89 -5.69
CA TYR A 112 -14.81 6.84 -4.75
C TYR A 112 -13.83 7.36 -3.70
N MET A 113 -13.70 6.61 -2.63
CA MET A 113 -12.80 6.88 -1.52
C MET A 113 -11.84 5.71 -1.34
N THR A 114 -10.64 5.98 -0.86
CA THR A 114 -9.72 4.95 -0.34
C THR A 114 -9.21 5.33 1.04
N LEU A 115 -9.08 4.35 1.94
CA LEU A 115 -8.42 4.49 3.23
C LEU A 115 -7.29 3.46 3.30
N SER A 116 -6.05 3.90 3.42
CA SER A 116 -4.89 3.02 3.54
C SER A 116 -4.10 3.24 4.82
N PHE A 117 -3.62 2.17 5.44
CA PHE A 117 -2.69 2.23 6.57
C PHE A 117 -1.30 1.77 6.15
N GLY A 118 -0.31 2.66 6.32
CA GLY A 118 1.07 2.45 5.89
C GLY A 118 2.06 2.17 7.03
N LEU A 119 3.30 1.87 6.65
CA LEU A 119 4.44 1.79 7.56
C LEU A 119 4.63 3.10 8.34
N SER A 120 4.69 3.00 9.68
CA SER A 120 4.85 4.14 10.59
C SER A 120 6.11 4.98 10.34
N ARG A 121 7.15 4.37 9.75
CA ARG A 121 8.42 5.03 9.38
C ARG A 121 8.36 5.81 8.05
N LEU A 122 7.30 5.64 7.25
CA LEU A 122 7.12 6.36 6.01
C LEU A 122 6.23 7.59 6.26
N SER A 123 6.35 8.61 5.39
CA SER A 123 5.42 9.74 5.43
C SER A 123 4.00 9.27 5.09
N LEU A 124 2.97 9.88 5.69
CA LEU A 124 1.58 9.70 5.27
C LEU A 124 1.34 10.13 3.80
N GLU A 125 2.22 10.94 3.23
CA GLU A 125 2.20 11.28 1.80
C GLU A 125 2.72 10.14 0.89
N SER A 126 3.32 9.10 1.46
CA SER A 126 3.80 7.94 0.71
C SER A 126 2.62 7.04 0.28
N SER A 127 2.66 6.58 -0.97
CA SER A 127 1.78 5.51 -1.47
C SER A 127 2.37 4.11 -1.33
N ALA A 128 3.61 4.00 -0.84
CA ALA A 128 4.32 2.73 -0.63
C ALA A 128 4.11 2.18 0.80
N GLY A 129 4.39 0.88 0.99
CA GLY A 129 4.38 0.24 2.30
C GLY A 129 2.99 0.13 2.97
N GLN A 130 1.93 -0.08 2.19
CA GLN A 130 0.56 -0.16 2.69
C GLN A 130 0.20 -1.59 3.13
N TYR A 131 -0.24 -1.75 4.37
CA TYR A 131 -0.67 -3.03 4.97
C TYR A 131 -2.14 -3.35 4.69
N LEU A 132 -2.97 -2.32 4.77
CA LEU A 132 -4.41 -2.43 4.70
C LEU A 132 -4.94 -1.29 3.86
N CYS A 133 -5.85 -1.61 2.94
CA CYS A 133 -6.52 -0.62 2.11
C CYS A 133 -7.98 -1.00 1.93
N PHE A 134 -8.86 -0.04 2.19
CA PHE A 134 -10.28 -0.08 1.88
C PHE A 134 -10.55 0.83 0.70
N SER A 135 -11.44 0.40 -0.19
CA SER A 135 -11.84 1.16 -1.37
C SER A 135 -13.34 1.05 -1.60
N SER A 136 -13.94 2.13 -2.08
CA SER A 136 -15.32 2.14 -2.59
C SER A 136 -15.40 2.24 -4.11
N LYS A 137 -14.27 2.08 -4.81
CA LYS A 137 -14.21 2.06 -6.26
C LYS A 137 -15.06 0.92 -6.80
N GLY A 138 -15.84 1.18 -7.85
CA GLY A 138 -16.83 0.21 -8.36
C GLY A 138 -18.14 0.18 -7.56
N GLY A 139 -18.32 1.06 -6.58
CA GLY A 139 -19.59 1.35 -5.92
C GLY A 139 -19.87 0.58 -4.63
N ASN A 140 -19.07 -0.42 -4.29
CA ASN A 140 -19.16 -1.14 -3.02
C ASN A 140 -17.84 -1.03 -2.26
N VAL A 141 -17.94 -0.86 -0.95
CA VAL A 141 -16.78 -0.98 -0.06
C VAL A 141 -16.25 -2.40 -0.11
N HIS A 142 -14.94 -2.51 -0.29
CA HIS A 142 -14.20 -3.75 -0.24
C HIS A 142 -12.80 -3.48 0.29
N ARG A 143 -12.15 -4.51 0.83
CA ARG A 143 -10.71 -4.45 1.10
C ARG A 143 -10.00 -4.82 -0.19
N VAL A 144 -9.06 -3.99 -0.60
CA VAL A 144 -8.38 -4.13 -1.89
C VAL A 144 -7.58 -5.44 -1.99
N ASN A 145 -7.26 -6.01 -0.83
CA ASN A 145 -6.24 -7.04 -0.66
C ASN A 145 -6.67 -8.17 0.29
N ASP A 146 -7.98 -8.40 0.45
CA ASP A 146 -8.52 -9.39 1.40
C ASP A 146 -7.99 -10.83 1.21
N GLU A 147 -7.44 -11.15 0.04
CA GLU A 147 -6.93 -12.48 -0.30
C GLU A 147 -5.49 -12.74 0.18
N PHE A 148 -4.78 -11.69 0.62
CA PHE A 148 -3.41 -11.82 1.11
C PHE A 148 -3.39 -12.04 2.61
N VAL A 149 -3.27 -13.30 3.03
CA VAL A 149 -3.05 -13.64 4.42
C VAL A 149 -1.59 -13.32 4.77
N THR A 150 -1.38 -12.23 5.51
CA THR A 150 -0.15 -12.04 6.30
C THR A 150 -0.03 -13.20 7.28
N THR A 151 0.93 -14.09 7.05
CA THR A 151 1.32 -15.05 8.10
C THR A 151 2.23 -14.33 9.09
N PRO A 152 2.36 -14.80 10.33
CA PRO A 152 3.31 -14.22 11.29
C PRO A 152 4.77 -14.21 10.80
N GLN A 153 5.07 -14.93 9.71
CA GLN A 153 6.39 -15.09 9.13
C GLN A 153 6.60 -14.22 7.88
N VAL A 154 5.52 -13.72 7.24
CA VAL A 154 5.58 -12.98 5.98
C VAL A 154 4.75 -11.70 6.06
N SER A 155 5.44 -10.57 5.93
CA SER A 155 4.82 -9.25 5.87
C SER A 155 4.46 -8.89 4.43
N PHE A 156 3.17 -8.78 4.12
CA PHE A 156 2.67 -8.40 2.80
C PHE A 156 2.25 -6.92 2.78
N TYR A 157 2.90 -6.12 1.93
CA TYR A 157 2.62 -4.69 1.72
C TYR A 157 2.12 -4.47 0.30
N VAL A 158 1.02 -5.14 -0.03
CA VAL A 158 0.46 -5.13 -1.39
C VAL A 158 -0.80 -4.28 -1.48
N ALA A 159 -1.25 -3.64 -0.40
CA ALA A 159 -2.58 -3.05 -0.25
C ALA A 159 -2.81 -1.80 -1.10
N TYR A 160 -2.85 -1.95 -2.42
CA TYR A 160 -2.95 -0.86 -3.38
C TYR A 160 -4.01 -1.15 -4.45
N GLU A 161 -4.82 -0.14 -4.78
CA GLU A 161 -6.05 -0.26 -5.58
C GLU A 161 -5.87 -0.95 -6.94
N ASN A 162 -4.70 -0.74 -7.56
CA ASN A 162 -4.40 -1.28 -8.88
C ASN A 162 -3.51 -2.54 -8.81
N SER A 163 -3.27 -3.09 -7.61
CA SER A 163 -2.58 -4.36 -7.47
C SER A 163 -3.47 -5.52 -7.91
N ASN A 164 -2.87 -6.57 -8.48
CA ASN A 164 -3.57 -7.76 -8.94
C ASN A 164 -3.18 -8.97 -8.09
N PRO A 165 -4.13 -9.63 -7.39
CA PRO A 165 -3.88 -10.84 -6.63
C PRO A 165 -3.21 -11.96 -7.42
N GLU A 166 -3.63 -12.16 -8.67
CA GLU A 166 -3.06 -13.20 -9.53
C GLU A 166 -1.58 -12.94 -9.83
N ASP A 167 -1.18 -11.68 -10.00
CA ASP A 167 0.21 -11.31 -10.28
C ASP A 167 1.10 -11.53 -9.06
N VAL A 168 0.60 -11.23 -7.85
CA VAL A 168 1.31 -11.52 -6.61
C VAL A 168 1.45 -13.02 -6.41
N HIS A 169 0.40 -13.82 -6.63
CA HIS A 169 0.48 -15.28 -6.55
C HIS A 169 1.47 -15.84 -7.58
N ALA A 170 1.45 -15.35 -8.81
CA ALA A 170 2.41 -15.75 -9.84
C ALA A 170 3.86 -15.41 -9.47
N LEU A 171 4.11 -14.24 -8.85
CA LEU A 171 5.42 -13.87 -8.31
C LEU A 171 5.87 -14.85 -7.22
N LEU A 172 4.98 -15.16 -6.27
CA LEU A 172 5.25 -16.09 -5.18
C LEU A 172 5.59 -17.48 -5.71
N ASP A 173 4.73 -18.03 -6.58
CA ASP A 173 4.90 -19.37 -7.17
C ASP A 173 6.21 -19.48 -7.97
N PHE A 174 6.55 -18.45 -8.75
CA PHE A 174 7.75 -18.43 -9.58
C PHE A 174 9.04 -18.59 -8.77
N TYR A 175 9.14 -17.93 -7.62
CA TYR A 175 10.29 -18.00 -6.73
C TYR A 175 10.21 -19.18 -5.75
N ALA A 176 9.01 -19.54 -5.26
CA ALA A 176 8.82 -20.73 -4.43
C ALA A 176 9.28 -22.00 -5.14
N ALA A 177 9.04 -22.11 -6.46
CA ALA A 177 9.56 -23.19 -7.30
C ALA A 177 11.10 -23.29 -7.36
N LYS A 178 11.81 -22.25 -6.89
CA LYS A 178 13.27 -22.17 -6.79
C LYS A 178 13.78 -22.34 -5.36
N GLY A 179 12.92 -22.77 -4.42
CA GLY A 179 13.28 -22.94 -3.02
C GLY A 179 13.40 -21.62 -2.25
N VAL A 180 12.64 -20.60 -2.65
CA VAL A 180 12.58 -19.32 -1.94
C VAL A 180 11.56 -19.35 -0.81
N GLU A 181 11.94 -18.79 0.33
CA GLU A 181 11.06 -18.38 1.41
C GLU A 181 10.93 -16.86 1.40
N PHE A 182 9.70 -16.35 1.47
CA PHE A 182 9.45 -14.91 1.51
C PHE A 182 9.39 -14.42 2.95
N SER A 183 9.88 -13.22 3.20
CA SER A 183 9.65 -12.50 4.46
C SER A 183 8.96 -11.15 4.25
N VAL A 184 9.16 -10.53 3.07
CA VAL A 184 8.45 -9.31 2.67
C VAL A 184 8.09 -9.38 1.19
N VAL A 185 6.87 -8.95 0.87
CA VAL A 185 6.45 -8.65 -0.51
C VAL A 185 5.74 -7.30 -0.50
N GLU A 186 6.33 -6.31 -1.17
CA GLU A 186 5.80 -4.95 -1.28
C GLU A 186 5.50 -4.63 -2.73
N TYR A 187 4.32 -4.08 -2.98
CA TYR A 187 3.97 -3.50 -4.28
C TYR A 187 4.38 -2.03 -4.31
N LEU A 188 5.13 -1.65 -5.34
CA LEU A 188 5.42 -0.25 -5.62
C LEU A 188 4.51 0.25 -6.74
N PRO A 189 3.57 1.15 -6.43
CA PRO A 189 2.83 1.85 -7.47
C PRO A 189 3.77 2.84 -8.17
N GLY A 190 3.84 2.78 -9.50
CA GLY A 190 4.56 3.73 -10.34
C GLY A 190 3.60 4.62 -11.13
N GLU A 191 4.03 5.85 -11.43
CA GLU A 191 3.29 6.77 -12.31
C GLU A 191 3.20 6.22 -13.76
N ASP A 192 4.16 5.39 -14.15
CA ASP A 192 4.17 4.65 -15.40
C ASP A 192 4.50 3.17 -15.18
N LYS A 193 4.25 2.36 -16.21
CA LYS A 193 4.53 0.91 -16.16
C LYS A 193 5.99 0.57 -15.89
N GLN A 194 6.94 1.47 -16.18
CA GLN A 194 8.37 1.21 -15.94
C GLN A 194 8.74 1.31 -14.46
N ASN A 195 7.91 2.00 -13.67
CA ASN A 195 8.08 2.22 -12.24
C ASN A 195 7.13 1.38 -11.37
N VAL A 196 6.21 0.62 -11.99
CA VAL A 196 5.40 -0.39 -11.30
C VAL A 196 6.24 -1.64 -11.08
N GLY A 197 6.16 -2.21 -9.88
CA GLY A 197 6.89 -3.43 -9.58
C GLY A 197 6.77 -3.92 -8.16
N TYR A 198 7.68 -4.82 -7.80
CA TYR A 198 7.72 -5.42 -6.47
C TYR A 198 9.07 -5.27 -5.80
N ILE A 199 9.06 -4.99 -4.49
CA ILE A 199 10.19 -5.23 -3.61
C ILE A 199 9.93 -6.51 -2.85
N ILE A 200 10.85 -7.47 -2.93
CA ILE A 200 10.78 -8.71 -2.19
C ILE A 200 11.99 -8.89 -1.29
N ARG A 201 11.76 -9.48 -0.12
CA ARG A 201 12.82 -9.95 0.78
C ARG A 201 12.70 -11.45 0.93
N ILE A 202 13.77 -12.16 0.56
CA ILE A 202 13.74 -13.60 0.35
C ILE A 202 14.94 -14.30 1.00
N SER A 203 14.73 -15.55 1.39
CA SER A 203 15.73 -16.51 1.89
C SER A 203 15.55 -17.87 1.20
N GLY A 204 16.33 -18.88 1.60
CA GLY A 204 16.20 -20.27 1.10
C GLY A 204 17.25 -20.66 0.07
N GLU A 205 17.05 -21.81 -0.59
CA GLU A 205 18.07 -22.46 -1.46
C GLU A 205 18.57 -21.54 -2.59
N TYR A 206 17.66 -20.72 -3.13
CA TYR A 206 17.98 -19.71 -4.15
C TYR A 206 18.98 -18.65 -3.65
N CYS A 207 18.87 -18.27 -2.37
CA CYS A 207 19.74 -17.31 -1.70
C CYS A 207 21.06 -18.00 -1.29
N ASP A 208 21.01 -19.21 -0.74
CA ASP A 208 22.20 -19.99 -0.36
C ASP A 208 23.13 -20.23 -1.57
N ALA A 209 22.55 -20.46 -2.76
CA ALA A 209 23.30 -20.57 -4.00
C ALA A 209 24.01 -19.26 -4.39
N PHE A 210 23.40 -18.11 -4.09
CA PHE A 210 24.03 -16.80 -4.28
C PHE A 210 25.22 -16.68 -3.30
N GLU A 211 24.97 -16.85 -2.01
CA GLU A 211 25.94 -16.67 -0.93
C GLU A 211 27.21 -17.51 -1.14
N LYS A 212 27.06 -18.79 -1.51
CA LYS A 212 28.19 -19.69 -1.81
C LYS A 212 29.10 -19.18 -2.93
N ASN A 213 28.58 -18.43 -3.89
CA ASN A 213 29.38 -17.86 -4.98
C ASN A 213 30.22 -16.66 -4.54
N TYR A 214 29.94 -16.06 -3.37
CA TYR A 214 30.56 -14.83 -2.89
C TYR A 214 31.27 -14.96 -1.54
N ALA A 215 31.14 -16.08 -0.84
CA ALA A 215 31.92 -16.40 0.36
C ALA A 215 33.43 -16.14 0.14
N GLY A 216 34.01 -15.30 1.00
CA GLY A 216 35.44 -14.94 0.98
C GLY A 216 35.90 -13.98 -0.13
N LYS A 217 34.99 -13.33 -0.89
CA LYS A 217 35.34 -12.32 -1.90
C LYS A 217 35.27 -10.89 -1.35
N SER A 218 36.20 -10.02 -1.74
CA SER A 218 36.23 -8.61 -1.32
C SER A 218 35.07 -7.81 -1.92
N GLN A 219 34.49 -6.90 -1.11
CA GLN A 219 33.47 -5.95 -1.53
C GLN A 219 34.02 -4.98 -2.57
N ASP A 220 33.38 -4.95 -3.75
CA ASP A 220 33.05 -3.75 -4.51
C ASP A 220 32.44 -4.20 -5.85
N PHE A 221 31.15 -3.91 -6.03
CA PHE A 221 30.40 -4.10 -7.29
C PHE A 221 30.57 -5.46 -7.96
N VAL A 222 30.17 -6.51 -7.26
CA VAL A 222 30.17 -7.84 -7.87
C VAL A 222 28.98 -7.98 -8.82
N ASN A 223 29.26 -8.31 -10.08
CA ASN A 223 28.22 -8.66 -11.04
C ASN A 223 27.38 -9.79 -10.47
N VAL A 224 26.09 -9.51 -10.25
CA VAL A 224 25.10 -10.51 -9.86
C VAL A 224 25.10 -11.63 -10.90
N PRO A 225 25.03 -12.91 -10.50
CA PRO A 225 25.08 -14.01 -11.46
C PRO A 225 23.93 -13.86 -12.46
N TYR A 226 24.21 -14.14 -13.73
CA TYR A 226 23.27 -13.86 -14.82
C TYR A 226 21.90 -14.54 -14.63
N VAL A 227 21.84 -15.66 -13.91
CA VAL A 227 20.59 -16.37 -13.60
C VAL A 227 19.57 -15.48 -12.88
N TYR A 228 19.98 -14.68 -11.89
CA TYR A 228 19.06 -13.80 -11.15
C TYR A 228 18.50 -12.68 -12.05
N LEU A 229 19.31 -12.20 -13.01
CA LEU A 229 18.85 -11.25 -14.01
C LEU A 229 17.87 -11.91 -15.02
N GLN A 230 18.12 -13.16 -15.41
CA GLN A 230 17.21 -13.90 -16.29
C GLN A 230 15.87 -14.13 -15.61
N ASP A 231 15.89 -14.59 -14.36
CA ASP A 231 14.70 -14.87 -13.57
C ASP A 231 13.87 -13.59 -13.36
N ALA A 232 14.51 -12.48 -12.98
CA ALA A 232 13.82 -11.21 -12.84
C ALA A 232 13.23 -10.69 -14.17
N ARG A 233 13.91 -10.89 -15.29
CA ARG A 233 13.36 -10.54 -16.62
C ARG A 233 12.18 -11.42 -17.00
N GLU A 234 12.24 -12.70 -16.69
CA GLU A 234 11.17 -13.66 -16.98
C GLU A 234 9.91 -13.28 -16.21
N ILE A 235 10.02 -13.14 -14.88
CA ILE A 235 8.86 -12.78 -14.07
C ILE A 235 8.38 -11.35 -14.36
N ALA A 236 9.28 -10.39 -14.61
CA ALA A 236 8.86 -9.04 -14.98
C ALA A 236 8.07 -9.01 -16.30
N LYS A 237 8.48 -9.84 -17.28
CA LYS A 237 7.75 -9.99 -18.54
C LYS A 237 6.42 -10.70 -18.35
N GLN A 238 6.37 -11.72 -17.48
CA GLN A 238 5.15 -12.46 -17.18
C GLN A 238 4.09 -11.57 -16.55
N LEU A 239 4.49 -10.70 -15.61
CA LEU A 239 3.61 -9.81 -14.87
C LEU A 239 3.40 -8.44 -15.53
N ASP A 240 4.03 -8.18 -16.69
CA ASP A 240 4.03 -6.87 -17.36
C ASP A 240 4.46 -5.69 -16.45
N ILE A 241 5.49 -5.90 -15.63
CA ILE A 241 6.04 -4.90 -14.70
C ILE A 241 7.41 -4.37 -15.12
N GLY A 242 7.73 -3.15 -14.68
CA GLY A 242 8.97 -2.46 -15.01
C GLY A 242 10.11 -2.68 -14.03
N PHE A 243 9.80 -3.11 -12.80
CA PHE A 243 10.74 -3.14 -11.69
C PHE A 243 10.60 -4.39 -10.80
N ILE A 244 11.74 -4.97 -10.40
CA ILE A 244 11.81 -5.92 -9.29
C ILE A 244 13.06 -5.61 -8.47
N SER A 245 12.92 -5.40 -7.16
CA SER A 245 14.07 -5.40 -6.25
C SER A 245 13.99 -6.56 -5.28
N ILE A 246 15.12 -7.25 -5.14
CA ILE A 246 15.27 -8.43 -4.32
C ILE A 246 16.30 -8.12 -3.24
N THR A 247 15.93 -8.34 -1.98
CA THR A 247 16.86 -8.39 -0.86
C THR A 247 17.08 -9.85 -0.48
N PHE A 248 18.32 -10.32 -0.58
CA PHE A 248 18.71 -11.69 -0.26
C PHE A 248 19.12 -11.78 1.21
N CYS A 249 18.55 -12.75 1.92
CA CYS A 249 18.82 -13.01 3.32
C CYS A 249 19.37 -14.43 3.53
N ASN A 250 20.26 -14.58 4.52
CA ASN A 250 20.73 -15.89 4.97
C ASN A 250 19.64 -16.58 5.83
N SER A 251 19.94 -17.79 6.31
CA SER A 251 19.04 -18.57 7.18
C SER A 251 18.73 -17.92 8.53
N ASN A 252 19.54 -16.96 8.98
CA ASN A 252 19.28 -16.15 10.18
C ASN A 252 18.41 -14.91 9.87
N GLY A 253 18.04 -14.70 8.61
CA GLY A 253 17.30 -13.53 8.15
C GLY A 253 18.17 -12.29 7.90
N GLU A 254 19.49 -12.39 8.01
CA GLU A 254 20.40 -11.26 7.82
C GLU A 254 20.57 -10.98 6.33
N ALA A 255 20.36 -9.71 5.93
CA ALA A 255 20.49 -9.31 4.55
C ALA A 255 21.98 -9.28 4.13
N PHE A 256 22.31 -10.03 3.08
CA PHE A 256 23.66 -10.09 2.53
C PHE A 256 23.75 -9.60 1.10
N GLY A 257 22.64 -9.39 0.42
CA GLY A 257 22.66 -8.97 -0.97
C GLY A 257 21.44 -8.17 -1.35
N ARG A 258 21.61 -7.34 -2.37
CA ARG A 258 20.51 -6.66 -3.04
C ARG A 258 20.69 -6.75 -4.54
N PHE A 259 19.59 -7.01 -5.22
CA PHE A 259 19.48 -6.91 -6.67
C PHE A 259 18.33 -5.98 -7.03
N GLY A 260 18.54 -5.16 -8.05
CA GLY A 260 17.52 -4.29 -8.64
C GLY A 260 17.49 -4.52 -10.14
N PHE A 261 16.34 -4.91 -10.65
CA PHE A 261 16.04 -4.97 -12.07
C PHE A 261 15.08 -3.86 -12.43
N HIS A 262 15.44 -3.08 -13.44
CA HIS A 262 14.56 -2.17 -14.16
C HIS A 262 14.60 -2.55 -15.65
N HIS A 263 13.55 -2.21 -16.41
CA HIS A 263 13.50 -2.53 -17.83
C HIS A 263 14.75 -2.07 -18.62
N SER A 264 15.31 -0.90 -18.29
CA SER A 264 16.47 -0.31 -18.97
C SER A 264 17.83 -0.55 -18.28
N SER A 265 17.86 -1.10 -17.06
CA SER A 265 19.09 -1.21 -16.28
C SER A 265 18.95 -2.28 -15.20
N TRP A 266 20.07 -2.81 -14.75
CA TRP A 266 20.08 -3.66 -13.56
C TRP A 266 21.31 -3.30 -12.73
N SER A 267 21.20 -3.50 -11.44
CA SER A 267 22.28 -3.33 -10.50
C SER A 267 22.20 -4.43 -9.45
N GLY A 268 23.34 -4.73 -8.86
CA GLY A 268 23.33 -5.53 -7.65
C GLY A 268 24.58 -5.33 -6.85
N SER A 269 24.44 -5.61 -5.56
CA SER A 269 25.46 -5.41 -4.56
C SER A 269 25.39 -6.58 -3.58
N TYR A 270 26.56 -6.96 -3.08
CA TYR A 270 26.69 -7.91 -1.98
C TYR A 270 27.27 -7.18 -0.76
N PHE A 271 26.70 -7.43 0.40
CA PHE A 271 27.19 -7.02 1.71
C PHE A 271 27.98 -8.18 2.29
N ALA A 272 29.16 -7.94 2.83
CA ALA A 272 29.89 -8.96 3.54
C ALA A 272 29.06 -9.32 4.78
N ILE A 273 28.72 -10.59 4.94
CA ILE A 273 28.38 -11.14 6.24
C ILE A 273 29.75 -11.41 6.87
N ASP A 274 30.06 -10.75 7.98
CA ASP A 274 31.23 -11.13 8.76
C ASP A 274 31.03 -12.57 9.25
N ASP A 275 31.98 -13.45 8.97
CA ASP A 275 32.00 -14.85 9.44
C ASP A 275 31.98 -14.95 10.97
#